data_AF-A0A3N6SL38-F1
#
_entry.id   AF-A0A3N6SL38-F1
#
_cell.length_a   1.000
_cell.length_b   1.000
_cell.length_c   1.000
_cell.angle_alpha   90.00
_cell.angle_beta   90.00
_cell.angle_gamma   90.00
#
_symmetry.space_group_name_H-M   'P 1'
#
loop_
_entity.id
_entity.type
_entity.pdbx_description
1 polymer ?
#
loop_
_entity_poly.entity_id
_entity_poly.type
_entity_poly.pdbx_seq_one_letter_code
_entity_poly.pdbx_strand_id
1 'polypeptide(L)'
;MKKRLRLLCYSLLLTPILVSAAGWPPESGAKVAGNAQEYPTKLEAVNQSLEQLLNGGARIVSSALSTDGPVVTLSHRKKSVICLVKAAGTGSDQNVATSRCYALN
;
A
#
# COMPACT_ATOMS: atom_id res chain seq x y z
N MET A 1 -7.85 -16.45 -71.78
CA MET A 1 -7.42 -15.26 -71.02
C MET A 1 -7.99 -15.36 -69.61
N LYS A 2 -7.14 -15.61 -68.61
CA LYS A 2 -7.48 -15.70 -67.17
C LYS A 2 -7.72 -14.30 -66.60
N LYS A 3 -8.62 -14.12 -65.61
CA LYS A 3 -8.64 -13.06 -64.54
C LYS A 3 -10.07 -12.87 -64.00
N ARG A 4 -10.40 -12.76 -62.70
CA ARG A 4 -9.76 -12.97 -61.39
C ARG A 4 -10.91 -13.21 -60.40
N LEU A 5 -10.84 -14.31 -59.63
CA LEU A 5 -11.72 -14.54 -58.49
C LEU A 5 -11.26 -13.61 -57.35
N ARG A 6 -12.13 -12.68 -56.92
CA ARG A 6 -11.84 -11.79 -55.78
C ARG A 6 -12.07 -12.60 -54.49
N LEU A 7 -11.01 -13.08 -53.87
CA LEU A 7 -11.06 -13.53 -52.47
C LEU A 7 -11.18 -12.29 -51.58
N LEU A 8 -12.35 -12.09 -50.98
CA LEU A 8 -12.49 -11.24 -49.79
C LEU A 8 -11.85 -11.99 -48.61
N CYS A 9 -10.64 -11.61 -48.25
CA CYS A 9 -9.99 -12.09 -47.04
C CYS A 9 -10.56 -11.29 -45.87
N TYR A 10 -11.62 -11.82 -45.23
CA TYR A 10 -12.10 -11.31 -43.94
C TYR A 10 -11.06 -11.67 -42.88
N SER A 11 -10.12 -10.78 -42.64
CA SER A 11 -9.20 -10.86 -41.51
C SER A 11 -10.01 -10.73 -40.23
N LEU A 12 -10.30 -11.86 -39.59
CA LEU A 12 -10.82 -11.93 -38.23
C LEU A 12 -9.76 -11.32 -37.30
N LEU A 13 -9.90 -10.04 -36.96
CA LEU A 13 -9.10 -9.39 -35.94
C LEU A 13 -9.52 -9.98 -34.59
N LEU A 14 -8.87 -11.06 -34.16
CA LEU A 14 -8.88 -11.48 -32.77
C LEU A 14 -8.11 -10.42 -31.97
N THR A 15 -8.83 -9.46 -31.39
CA THR A 15 -8.28 -8.63 -30.33
C THR A 15 -8.22 -9.47 -29.05
N PRO A 16 -7.03 -9.74 -28.48
CA PRO A 16 -6.96 -10.38 -27.18
C PRO A 16 -7.52 -9.38 -26.17
N ILE A 17 -8.64 -9.72 -25.55
CA ILE A 17 -9.15 -8.99 -24.38
C ILE A 17 -8.18 -9.33 -23.25
N LEU A 18 -7.17 -8.49 -23.06
CA LEU A 18 -6.36 -8.52 -21.84
C LEU A 18 -7.29 -8.11 -20.69
N VAL A 19 -7.83 -9.10 -20.00
CA VAL A 19 -8.47 -8.87 -18.69
C VAL A 19 -7.35 -8.45 -17.75
N SER A 20 -7.16 -7.14 -17.61
CA SER A 20 -6.41 -6.62 -16.47
C SER A 20 -7.12 -7.15 -15.24
N ALA A 21 -6.45 -7.96 -14.44
CA ALA A 21 -6.92 -8.21 -13.10
C ALA A 21 -7.18 -6.82 -12.49
N ALA A 22 -8.41 -6.57 -12.06
CA ALA A 22 -8.68 -5.46 -11.17
C ALA A 22 -7.60 -5.51 -10.08
N GLY A 23 -7.02 -4.35 -9.72
CA GLY A 23 -5.83 -4.29 -8.87
C GLY A 23 -5.92 -5.25 -7.69
N TRP A 24 -4.84 -5.98 -7.41
CA TRP A 24 -4.77 -6.86 -6.24
C TRP A 24 -4.26 -6.06 -5.03
N PRO A 25 -4.87 -6.20 -3.83
CA PRO A 25 -6.05 -7.02 -3.54
C PRO A 25 -7.34 -6.42 -4.14
N PRO A 26 -8.35 -7.26 -4.46
CA PRO A 26 -9.64 -6.79 -4.98
C PRO A 26 -10.30 -5.83 -4.00
N GLU A 27 -11.18 -4.98 -4.52
CA GLU A 27 -11.95 -4.06 -3.67
C GLU A 27 -12.77 -4.80 -2.61
N SER A 28 -12.99 -4.11 -1.48
CA SER A 28 -13.78 -4.65 -0.38
C SER A 28 -15.21 -4.99 -0.84
N GLY A 29 -15.69 -6.18 -0.47
CA GLY A 29 -17.01 -6.68 -0.86
C GLY A 29 -17.11 -7.21 -2.30
N ALA A 30 -16.04 -7.18 -3.09
CA ALA A 30 -16.03 -7.78 -4.41
C ALA A 30 -16.27 -9.30 -4.33
N LYS A 31 -17.27 -9.79 -5.06
CA LYS A 31 -17.65 -11.22 -5.11
C LYS A 31 -16.77 -11.99 -6.10
N VAL A 32 -15.46 -12.02 -5.84
CA VAL A 32 -14.48 -12.77 -6.65
C VAL A 32 -13.87 -13.89 -5.83
N ALA A 33 -13.59 -15.03 -6.47
CA ALA A 33 -13.00 -16.18 -5.80
C ALA A 33 -11.66 -15.80 -5.16
N GLY A 34 -11.48 -16.15 -3.89
CA GLY A 34 -10.27 -15.83 -3.14
C GLY A 34 -10.20 -14.41 -2.58
N ASN A 35 -11.24 -13.57 -2.75
CA ASN A 35 -11.29 -12.29 -2.04
C ASN A 35 -11.46 -12.54 -0.53
N ALA A 36 -10.58 -11.94 0.27
CA ALA A 36 -10.69 -12.02 1.72
C ALA A 36 -11.77 -11.06 2.22
N GLN A 37 -12.46 -11.44 3.30
CA GLN A 37 -13.35 -10.53 4.00
C GLN A 37 -12.52 -9.44 4.69
N GLU A 38 -12.89 -8.18 4.50
CA GLU A 38 -12.30 -7.07 5.25
C GLU A 38 -12.81 -7.09 6.70
N TYR A 39 -11.88 -7.03 7.66
CA TYR A 39 -12.17 -6.98 9.09
C TYR A 39 -11.64 -5.67 9.70
N PRO A 40 -12.44 -4.99 10.54
CA PRO A 40 -11.99 -3.79 11.23
C PRO A 40 -10.72 -4.05 12.06
N THR A 41 -9.66 -3.29 11.78
CA THR A 41 -8.41 -3.34 12.55
C THR A 41 -8.36 -2.15 13.50
N LYS A 42 -8.14 -2.43 14.80
CA LYS A 42 -8.02 -1.37 15.82
C LYS A 42 -6.56 -0.94 15.92
N LEU A 43 -6.34 0.37 15.86
CA LEU A 43 -5.05 1.00 16.10
C LEU A 43 -5.06 1.69 17.46
N GLU A 44 -4.12 1.33 18.33
CA GLU A 44 -3.98 1.95 19.66
C GLU A 44 -2.80 2.91 19.68
N ALA A 45 -3.03 4.15 20.13
CA ALA A 45 -1.98 5.15 20.22
C ALA A 45 -0.88 4.71 21.19
N VAL A 46 0.37 4.83 20.75
CA VAL A 46 1.56 4.54 21.55
C VAL A 46 2.12 5.86 22.06
N ASN A 47 2.23 6.00 23.38
CA ASN A 47 2.79 7.19 24.04
C ASN A 47 4.33 7.15 24.08
N GLN A 48 4.97 6.87 22.94
CA GLN A 48 6.42 6.85 22.77
C GLN A 48 6.76 7.31 21.35
N SER A 49 7.84 8.07 21.18
CA SER A 49 8.34 8.45 19.86
C SER A 49 8.94 7.23 19.13
N LEU A 50 9.07 7.33 17.81
CA LEU A 50 9.81 6.36 17.00
C LEU A 50 11.24 6.16 17.55
N GLU A 51 11.93 7.24 17.92
CA GLU A 51 13.26 7.18 18.51
C GLU A 51 13.27 6.38 19.81
N GLN A 52 12.33 6.66 20.73
CA GLN A 52 12.23 5.93 21.99
C GLN A 52 11.94 4.44 21.78
N LEU A 53 11.13 4.10 20.78
CA LEU A 53 10.85 2.71 20.43
C LEU A 53 12.10 2.01 19.90
N LEU A 54 12.85 2.64 18.98
CA LEU A 54 14.09 2.10 18.43
C LEU A 54 15.15 1.91 19.51
N ASN A 55 15.36 2.93 20.35
CA ASN A 55 16.26 2.85 21.50
C ASN A 55 15.81 1.79 22.53
N GLY A 56 14.50 1.52 22.60
CA GLY A 56 13.91 0.45 23.39
C GLY A 56 13.99 -0.95 22.77
N GLY A 57 14.67 -1.10 21.62
CA GLY A 57 14.90 -2.40 20.97
C GLY A 57 13.84 -2.78 19.93
N ALA A 58 12.93 -1.88 19.55
CA ALA A 58 12.07 -2.09 18.39
C ALA A 58 12.91 -2.17 17.11
N ARG A 59 12.48 -2.99 16.14
CA ARG A 59 13.17 -3.17 14.87
C ARG A 59 12.29 -2.75 13.71
N ILE A 60 12.81 -1.93 12.79
CA ILE A 60 12.12 -1.61 11.54
C ILE A 60 12.00 -2.90 10.72
N VAL A 61 10.79 -3.25 10.32
CA VAL A 61 10.50 -4.43 9.47
C VAL A 61 9.97 -4.04 8.10
N SER A 62 9.42 -2.84 7.95
CA SER A 62 9.09 -2.26 6.64
C SER A 62 9.05 -0.74 6.69
N SER A 63 9.18 -0.11 5.52
CA SER A 63 9.02 1.33 5.33
C SER A 63 8.34 1.63 4.00
N ALA A 64 7.60 2.74 3.96
CA ALA A 64 6.96 3.25 2.76
C ALA A 64 6.92 4.79 2.81
N LEU A 65 6.78 5.42 1.65
CA LEU A 65 6.46 6.85 1.57
C LEU A 65 4.94 7.00 1.47
N SER A 66 4.39 7.90 2.28
CA SER A 66 3.01 8.36 2.20
C SER A 66 2.99 9.85 1.84
N THR A 67 1.82 10.37 1.49
CA THR A 67 1.58 11.79 1.23
C THR A 67 2.05 12.69 2.37
N ASP A 68 1.90 12.24 3.62
CA ASP A 68 2.24 13.02 4.81
C ASP A 68 3.67 12.79 5.35
N GLY A 69 4.44 11.95 4.66
CA GLY A 69 5.82 11.59 5.04
C GLY A 69 6.04 10.07 5.13
N PRO A 70 7.25 9.65 5.58
CA PRO A 70 7.57 8.24 5.73
C PRO A 70 6.67 7.54 6.75
N VAL A 71 6.26 6.32 6.43
CA VAL A 71 5.59 5.39 7.33
C VAL A 71 6.52 4.21 7.56
N VAL A 72 6.79 3.90 8.82
CA VAL A 72 7.64 2.77 9.22
C VAL A 72 6.84 1.80 10.07
N THR A 73 6.96 0.51 9.77
CA THR A 73 6.43 -0.55 10.61
C THR A 73 7.55 -1.16 11.42
N LEU A 74 7.32 -1.29 12.73
CA LEU A 74 8.24 -1.85 13.70
C LEU A 74 7.72 -3.18 14.21
N SER A 75 8.62 -4.11 14.49
CA SER A 75 8.38 -5.23 15.40
C SER A 75 8.93 -4.87 16.78
N HIS A 76 8.07 -4.89 17.79
CA HIS A 76 8.45 -4.60 19.18
C HIS A 76 7.65 -5.51 20.13
N ARG A 77 8.35 -6.33 20.92
CA ARG A 77 7.74 -7.23 21.92
C ARG A 77 6.57 -8.08 21.35
N LYS A 78 6.77 -8.65 20.16
CA LYS A 78 5.77 -9.45 19.40
C LYS A 78 4.53 -8.67 18.92
N LYS A 79 4.54 -7.33 19.02
CA LYS A 79 3.52 -6.46 18.43
C LYS A 79 4.09 -5.74 17.21
N SER A 80 3.21 -5.45 16.26
CA SER A 80 3.50 -4.59 15.12
C SER A 80 3.11 -3.15 15.47
N VAL A 81 4.00 -2.19 15.24
CA VAL A 81 3.75 -0.77 15.50
C VAL A 81 3.97 0.02 14.21
N ILE A 82 2.98 0.80 13.78
CA ILE A 82 3.09 1.71 12.64
C ILE A 82 3.40 3.10 13.16
N CYS A 83 4.48 3.71 12.70
CA CYS A 83 4.85 5.07 13.03
C CYS A 83 4.82 5.94 11.76
N LEU A 84 4.04 7.03 11.80
CA LEU A 84 4.05 8.08 10.80
C LEU A 84 5.07 9.14 11.21
N VAL A 85 6.04 9.42 10.34
CA VAL A 85 7.08 10.43 10.56
C VAL A 85 6.69 11.71 9.85
N LYS A 86 6.56 12.79 10.61
CA LYS A 86 6.37 14.14 10.07
C LYS A 86 7.69 14.87 10.11
N ALA A 87 8.18 15.26 8.92
CA ALA A 87 9.39 16.05 8.80
C ALA A 87 9.24 17.39 9.51
N ALA A 88 10.38 17.92 9.93
CA ALA A 88 10.49 19.27 10.47
C ALA A 88 10.08 20.29 9.38
N GLY A 89 9.19 21.22 9.71
CA GLY A 89 8.65 22.19 8.76
C GLY A 89 9.50 23.46 8.67
N THR A 90 9.63 24.04 7.48
CA THR A 90 10.47 25.23 7.25
C THR A 90 9.85 26.57 7.68
N GLY A 91 8.67 26.56 8.30
CA GLY A 91 7.82 27.74 8.48
C GLY A 91 7.64 28.25 9.91
N SER A 92 8.23 27.62 10.93
CA SER A 92 8.14 28.09 12.32
C SER A 92 9.40 27.73 13.13
N ASP A 93 9.57 28.42 14.26
CA ASP A 93 10.66 28.17 15.23
C ASP A 93 10.58 26.78 15.88
N GLN A 94 9.49 26.04 15.65
CA GLN A 94 9.28 24.65 16.07
C GLN A 94 9.60 23.69 14.91
N ASN A 95 10.78 23.85 14.31
CA ASN A 95 11.30 23.02 13.23
C ASN A 95 11.85 21.69 13.78
N VAL A 96 10.99 20.90 14.43
CA VAL A 96 11.35 19.60 15.02
C VAL A 96 10.55 18.50 14.34
N ALA A 97 11.24 17.44 13.89
CA ALA A 97 10.57 16.26 13.34
C ALA A 97 9.80 15.53 14.45
N THR A 98 8.59 15.06 14.12
CA THR A 98 7.72 14.37 15.09
C THR A 98 7.31 13.00 14.54
N SER A 99 6.87 12.12 15.44
CA SER A 99 6.33 10.81 15.06
C SER A 99 5.03 10.54 15.81
N ARG A 100 4.07 9.91 15.12
CA ARG A 100 2.83 9.37 15.71
C ARG A 100 2.85 7.87 15.53
N CYS A 101 2.84 7.12 16.62
CA CYS A 101 2.98 5.67 16.60
C CYS A 101 1.69 4.99 17.08
N TYR A 102 1.34 3.87 16.44
CA TYR A 102 0.13 3.10 16.68
C TYR A 102 0.46 1.61 16.71
N ALA A 103 0.03 0.90 17.75
CA ALA A 103 0.16 -0.55 17.83
C ALA A 103 -1.03 -1.24 17.15
N LEU A 104 -0.75 -2.28 16.37
CA LEU A 104 -1.75 -3.26 15.97
C LEU A 104 -1.94 -4.25 17.13
N ASN A 105 -3.18 -4.42 17.58
CA ASN A 105 -3.59 -5.48 18.51
C ASN A 105 -4.23 -6.64 17.77
#